data_AF-A0A5C0UHU8-F1
#
_entry.id   AF-A0A5C0UHU8-F1
#
_cell.length_a   1.000
_cell.length_b   1.000
_cell.length_c   1.000
_cell.angle_alpha   90.00
_cell.angle_beta   90.00
_cell.angle_gamma   90.00
#
_symmetry.space_group_name_H-M   'P 1'
#
loop_
_entity.id
_entity.type
_entity.pdbx_description
1 polymer ?
#
loop_
_entity_poly.entity_id
_entity_poly.type
_entity_poly.pdbx_seq_one_letter_code
_entity_poly.pdbx_strand_id
1 'polypeptide(L)'
;MIPESMRRRKLTLIHDINVTPLVDVMLVLLVVFMLVSPMLVSHVDLNLPQSDITATQDSNNAIEISITKDNKIYVLDSEVEKVHLADKLKAISGRNTSKKVLISCDELVPYGKMVSVVESVKLAGFTKVGLVVKEKVR
;
A
#
# COMPACT_ATOMS: atom_id res chain seq x y z
N MET A 1 71.29 62.17 -7.96
CA MET A 1 69.97 61.94 -8.59
C MET A 1 69.68 60.45 -8.46
N ILE A 2 68.90 60.03 -7.46
CA ILE A 2 68.68 58.63 -7.08
C ILE A 2 67.23 58.26 -7.46
N PRO A 3 66.96 57.07 -8.04
CA PRO A 3 65.66 56.75 -8.60
C PRO A 3 64.62 56.40 -7.53
N GLU A 4 63.38 56.78 -7.81
CA GLU A 4 62.22 56.56 -6.97
C GLU A 4 61.78 55.08 -7.07
N SER A 5 61.85 54.38 -5.94
CA SER A 5 61.57 52.94 -5.85
C SER A 5 60.09 52.64 -6.10
N MET A 6 59.83 51.84 -7.13
CA MET A 6 58.51 51.35 -7.52
C MET A 6 57.93 50.42 -6.43
N ARG A 7 56.97 50.94 -5.64
CA ARG A 7 56.30 50.18 -4.57
C ARG A 7 55.20 49.28 -5.17
N ARG A 8 55.52 48.00 -5.41
CA ARG A 8 54.54 46.98 -5.84
C ARG A 8 53.43 46.84 -4.79
N ARG A 9 52.18 47.18 -5.16
CA ARG A 9 51.00 46.83 -4.37
C ARG A 9 50.76 45.32 -4.49
N LYS A 10 50.81 44.61 -3.37
CA LYS A 10 50.42 43.20 -3.27
C LYS A 10 48.89 43.15 -3.33
N LEU A 11 48.33 42.68 -4.44
CA LEU A 11 46.91 42.34 -4.57
C LEU A 11 46.66 41.08 -3.74
N THR A 12 46.15 41.23 -2.53
CA THR A 12 45.69 40.10 -1.72
C THR A 12 44.32 39.69 -2.25
N LEU A 13 44.26 38.59 -3.00
CA LEU A 13 43.00 37.97 -3.41
C LEU A 13 42.35 37.36 -2.16
N ILE A 14 41.26 37.98 -1.70
CA ILE A 14 40.46 37.45 -0.59
C ILE A 14 39.50 36.41 -1.20
N HIS A 15 39.76 35.13 -0.95
CA HIS A 15 38.87 34.02 -1.30
C HIS A 15 38.26 33.46 -0.02
N ASP A 16 37.25 34.15 0.52
CA ASP A 16 36.37 33.54 1.53
C ASP A 16 35.32 32.71 0.81
N ILE A 17 35.25 31.41 1.13
CA ILE A 17 34.13 30.57 0.70
C ILE A 17 32.96 30.94 1.60
N ASN A 18 31.83 31.33 1.02
CA ASN A 18 30.60 31.59 1.76
C ASN A 18 30.03 30.27 2.32
N VAL A 19 30.50 29.87 3.51
CA VAL A 19 30.07 28.63 4.19
C VAL A 19 28.64 28.74 4.70
N THR A 20 28.19 29.92 5.11
CA THR A 20 26.85 30.14 5.68
C THR A 20 25.72 29.80 4.70
N PRO A 21 25.73 30.25 3.43
CA PRO A 21 24.76 29.77 2.44
C PRO A 21 24.89 28.29 2.09
N LEU A 22 26.11 27.71 2.15
CA LEU A 22 26.32 26.30 1.80
C LEU A 22 25.63 25.37 2.81
N VAL A 23 25.74 25.68 4.11
CA VAL A 23 25.11 24.89 5.17
C VAL A 23 23.58 24.97 5.09
N ASP A 24 23.03 26.14 4.75
CA ASP A 24 21.58 26.35 4.58
C ASP A 24 21.01 25.47 3.45
N VAL A 25 21.67 25.45 2.29
CA VAL A 25 21.28 24.58 1.17
C VAL A 25 21.33 23.10 1.56
N MET A 26 22.35 22.67 2.29
CA MET A 26 22.45 21.29 2.76
C MET A 26 21.33 20.92 3.75
N LEU A 27 20.96 21.83 4.65
CA LEU A 27 19.87 21.60 5.60
C LEU A 27 18.52 21.49 4.87
N VAL A 28 18.26 22.37 3.90
CA VAL A 28 17.04 22.29 3.07
C VAL A 28 16.93 20.94 2.37
N LEU A 29 18.02 20.42 1.79
CA LEU A 29 18.03 19.10 1.14
C LEU A 29 17.72 17.96 2.12
N LEU A 30 18.26 18.02 3.35
CA LEU A 30 17.97 17.02 4.39
C LEU A 30 16.48 17.03 4.78
N VAL A 31 15.88 18.21 4.93
CA VAL A 31 14.45 18.35 5.23
C VAL A 31 13.60 17.80 4.07
N VAL A 32 13.96 18.10 2.82
CA VAL A 32 13.25 17.57 1.64
C VAL A 32 13.30 16.03 1.62
N PHE A 33 14.46 15.42 1.87
CA PHE A 33 14.56 13.96 1.92
C PHE A 33 13.73 13.34 3.05
N MET A 34 13.76 13.95 4.25
CA MET A 34 12.94 13.51 5.38
C MET A 34 11.44 13.59 5.08
N LEU A 35 10.99 14.63 4.36
CA LEU A 35 9.59 14.84 4.02
C LEU A 35 9.07 13.97 2.86
N VAL A 36 9.93 13.60 1.90
CA VAL A 36 9.54 12.75 0.76
C VAL A 36 9.53 11.26 1.11
N SER A 37 10.36 10.82 2.07
CA SER A 37 10.41 9.42 2.52
C SER A 37 9.05 8.80 2.91
N PRO A 38 8.13 9.47 3.63
CA PRO A 38 6.83 8.87 3.99
C PRO A 38 5.87 8.68 2.80
N MET A 39 6.18 9.19 1.59
CA MET A 39 5.26 9.11 0.44
C MET A 39 5.43 7.83 -0.41
N LEU A 40 6.35 6.93 -0.08
CA LEU A 40 6.47 5.61 -0.72
C LEU A 40 5.48 4.58 -0.14
N VAL A 41 4.23 4.99 0.08
CA VAL A 41 3.14 4.06 0.40
C VAL A 41 2.42 3.73 -0.89
N SER A 42 2.59 2.51 -1.38
CA SER A 42 1.84 1.97 -2.51
C SER A 42 0.34 2.04 -2.21
N HIS A 43 -0.34 3.04 -2.77
CA HIS A 43 -1.79 3.13 -2.72
C HIS A 43 -2.36 2.05 -3.65
N VAL A 44 -2.65 0.88 -3.08
CA VAL A 44 -3.61 -0.01 -3.74
C VAL A 44 -4.96 0.70 -3.59
N ASP A 45 -5.48 1.26 -4.69
CA ASP A 45 -6.84 1.79 -4.77
C ASP A 45 -7.84 0.66 -4.52
N LEU A 46 -8.07 0.42 -3.24
CA LEU A 46 -9.11 -0.43 -2.74
C LEU A 46 -10.39 0.40 -2.75
N ASN A 47 -11.01 0.49 -3.92
CA ASN A 47 -12.45 0.76 -4.05
C ASN A 47 -13.21 -0.40 -3.43
N LEU A 48 -13.16 -0.46 -2.11
CA LEU A 48 -13.96 -1.31 -1.26
C LEU A 48 -15.28 -0.57 -1.07
N PRO A 49 -16.41 -1.07 -1.60
CA PRO A 49 -17.69 -0.46 -1.30
C PRO A 49 -17.85 -0.46 0.22
N GLN A 50 -18.07 0.74 0.79
CA GLN A 50 -18.35 0.91 2.21
C GLN A 50 -19.51 0.00 2.59
N SER A 51 -19.40 -0.59 3.78
CA SER A 51 -20.27 -1.61 4.32
C SER A 51 -21.72 -1.12 4.47
N ASP A 52 -22.51 -1.19 3.42
CA ASP A 52 -23.96 -1.30 3.56
C ASP A 52 -24.30 -2.78 3.72
N ILE A 53 -24.15 -3.26 4.96
CA ILE A 53 -24.66 -4.56 5.40
C ILE A 53 -26.19 -4.42 5.48
N THR A 54 -26.83 -4.45 4.32
CA THR A 54 -28.14 -5.10 4.19
C THR A 54 -27.87 -6.40 3.48
N ALA A 55 -27.63 -7.45 4.27
CA ALA A 55 -27.65 -8.83 3.84
C ALA A 55 -29.08 -9.20 3.40
N THR A 56 -29.54 -8.58 2.32
CA THR A 56 -30.92 -8.72 1.85
C THR A 56 -30.86 -9.40 0.49
N GLN A 57 -31.13 -10.71 0.54
CA GLN A 57 -31.68 -11.56 -0.52
C GLN A 57 -30.81 -11.99 -1.72
N ASP A 58 -29.62 -11.44 -1.93
CA ASP A 58 -28.71 -11.89 -3.02
C ASP A 58 -27.66 -12.95 -2.60
N SER A 59 -27.73 -13.46 -1.37
CA SER A 59 -26.75 -14.40 -0.81
C SER A 59 -26.70 -15.75 -1.51
N ASN A 60 -27.75 -16.13 -2.26
CA ASN A 60 -27.85 -17.47 -2.83
C ASN A 60 -26.88 -17.75 -3.99
N ASN A 61 -26.12 -16.73 -4.45
CA ASN A 61 -25.14 -16.89 -5.54
C ASN A 61 -23.81 -16.17 -5.28
N ALA A 62 -23.56 -15.77 -4.03
CA ALA A 62 -22.30 -15.15 -3.62
C ALA A 62 -21.30 -16.22 -3.16
N ILE A 63 -20.01 -16.02 -3.46
CA ILE A 63 -18.94 -16.88 -2.96
C ILE A 63 -18.43 -16.28 -1.66
N GLU A 64 -18.61 -16.98 -0.54
CA GLU A 64 -18.04 -16.59 0.75
C GLU A 64 -16.62 -17.13 0.90
N ILE A 65 -15.70 -16.23 1.23
CA ILE A 65 -14.31 -16.51 1.58
C ILE A 65 -14.12 -16.08 3.03
N SER A 66 -13.74 -16.99 3.91
CA SER A 66 -13.46 -16.69 5.31
C SER A 66 -11.98 -16.79 5.61
N ILE A 67 -11.43 -15.80 6.34
CA ILE A 67 -10.04 -15.79 6.80
C ILE A 67 -10.05 -15.87 8.33
N THR A 68 -9.47 -16.93 8.86
CA THR A 68 -9.35 -17.15 10.31
C THR A 68 -8.08 -16.52 10.87
N LYS A 69 -8.05 -16.28 12.19
CA LYS A 69 -6.87 -15.81 12.93
C LYS A 69 -5.61 -16.67 12.72
N ASP A 70 -5.78 -17.96 12.44
CA ASP A 70 -4.70 -18.91 12.17
C ASP A 70 -4.15 -18.80 10.73
N ASN A 71 -4.54 -17.74 10.00
CA ASN A 71 -4.19 -17.48 8.60
C ASN A 71 -4.69 -18.56 7.62
N LYS A 72 -5.67 -19.36 8.02
CA LYS A 72 -6.32 -20.32 7.13
C LYS A 72 -7.43 -19.64 6.35
N ILE A 73 -7.44 -19.90 5.04
CA ILE A 73 -8.43 -19.38 4.12
C ILE A 73 -9.44 -20.50 3.85
N TYR A 74 -10.71 -20.17 3.98
CA TYR A 74 -11.83 -21.07 3.70
C TYR A 74 -12.65 -20.49 2.56
N VAL A 75 -13.08 -21.35 1.63
CA VAL A 75 -14.00 -20.99 0.55
C VAL A 75 -15.17 -21.95 0.62
N LEU A 76 -16.39 -21.44 0.87
CA LEU A 76 -17.61 -22.26 0.99
C LEU A 76 -17.38 -23.50 1.90
N ASP A 77 -16.79 -23.28 3.08
CA ASP A 77 -16.44 -24.32 4.09
C ASP A 77 -15.27 -25.25 3.77
N SER A 78 -14.63 -25.15 2.60
CA SER A 78 -13.40 -25.88 2.32
C SER A 78 -12.16 -25.07 2.67
N GLU A 79 -11.21 -25.64 3.41
CA GLU A 79 -9.87 -25.06 3.56
C GLU A 79 -9.16 -25.03 2.20
N VAL A 80 -8.57 -23.89 1.84
CA VAL A 80 -7.85 -23.68 0.59
C VAL A 80 -6.57 -22.92 0.87
N GLU A 81 -5.46 -23.40 0.31
CA GLU A 81 -4.21 -22.66 0.37
C GLU A 81 -4.25 -21.46 -0.59
N LYS A 82 -3.58 -20.35 -0.23
CA LYS A 82 -3.56 -19.11 -1.03
C LYS A 82 -3.20 -19.38 -2.51
N VAL A 83 -2.26 -20.29 -2.76
CA VAL A 83 -1.79 -20.65 -4.11
C VAL A 83 -2.92 -21.23 -4.97
N HIS A 84 -3.81 -22.03 -4.36
CA HIS A 84 -4.92 -22.69 -5.06
C HIS A 84 -6.22 -21.89 -5.01
N LEU A 85 -6.24 -20.74 -4.34
CA LEU A 85 -7.43 -19.93 -4.16
C LEU A 85 -8.00 -19.47 -5.51
N ALA A 86 -7.15 -18.94 -6.39
CA ALA A 86 -7.58 -18.42 -7.69
C ALA A 86 -8.17 -19.53 -8.58
N ASP A 87 -7.56 -20.72 -8.59
CA ASP A 87 -8.02 -21.86 -9.38
C ASP A 87 -9.34 -22.41 -8.83
N LYS A 88 -9.47 -22.52 -7.51
CA LYS A 88 -10.69 -22.98 -6.85
C LYS A 88 -11.84 -22.00 -7.08
N LEU A 89 -11.58 -20.69 -6.99
CA LEU A 89 -12.58 -19.67 -7.29
C LEU A 89 -13.03 -19.71 -8.76
N LYS A 90 -12.11 -19.93 -9.71
CA LYS A 90 -12.45 -20.13 -11.13
C LYS A 90 -13.29 -21.40 -11.34
N ALA A 91 -12.96 -22.49 -10.66
CA ALA A 91 -13.71 -23.74 -10.72
C ALA A 91 -15.14 -23.58 -10.20
N ILE A 92 -15.32 -22.87 -9.07
CA ILE A 92 -16.63 -22.59 -8.45
C ILE A 92 -17.45 -21.60 -9.31
N SER A 93 -16.78 -20.62 -9.92
CA SER A 93 -17.42 -19.62 -10.78
C SER A 93 -17.86 -20.19 -12.13
N GLY A 94 -17.19 -21.24 -12.64
CA GLY A 94 -17.57 -21.90 -13.88
C GLY A 94 -17.59 -20.98 -15.12
N ARG A 95 -16.80 -19.88 -15.10
CA ARG A 95 -16.75 -18.75 -16.05
C ARG A 95 -17.65 -17.54 -15.74
N ASN A 96 -18.49 -17.60 -14.72
CA ASN A 96 -19.31 -16.46 -14.33
C ASN A 96 -18.61 -15.58 -13.28
N THR A 97 -17.76 -14.66 -13.74
CA THR A 97 -17.03 -13.70 -12.90
C THR A 97 -17.87 -12.54 -12.37
N SER A 98 -19.14 -12.46 -12.79
CA SER A 98 -20.10 -11.47 -12.29
C SER A 98 -20.67 -11.81 -10.90
N LYS A 99 -20.37 -12.99 -10.36
CA LYS A 99 -20.76 -13.38 -8.99
C LYS A 99 -20.10 -12.45 -7.97
N LYS A 100 -20.87 -12.06 -6.96
CA LYS A 100 -20.37 -11.28 -5.81
C LYS A 100 -19.49 -12.20 -4.96
N VAL A 101 -18.30 -11.73 -4.58
CA VAL A 101 -17.43 -12.41 -3.61
C VAL A 101 -17.50 -11.66 -2.30
N LEU A 102 -17.83 -12.36 -1.23
CA LEU A 102 -17.87 -11.82 0.13
C LEU A 102 -16.67 -12.35 0.90
N ILE A 103 -15.82 -11.45 1.38
CA ILE A 103 -14.64 -11.80 2.17
C ILE A 103 -14.95 -11.46 3.63
N SER A 104 -15.07 -12.52 4.44
CA SER A 104 -15.22 -12.46 5.88
C SER A 104 -13.86 -12.61 6.54
N CYS A 105 -13.44 -11.68 7.40
CA CYS A 105 -12.20 -11.87 8.18
C CYS A 105 -12.43 -11.63 9.68
N ASP A 106 -11.65 -12.35 10.48
CA ASP A 106 -11.51 -12.10 11.91
C ASP A 106 -10.75 -10.79 12.14
N GLU A 107 -11.07 -10.07 13.21
CA GLU A 107 -10.52 -8.76 13.56
C GLU A 107 -9.01 -8.81 13.81
N LEU A 108 -8.51 -9.98 14.24
CA LEU A 108 -7.09 -10.21 14.52
C LEU A 108 -6.23 -10.48 13.26
N VAL A 109 -6.83 -10.56 12.08
CA VAL A 109 -6.10 -10.84 10.84
C VAL A 109 -5.32 -9.59 10.40
N PRO A 110 -4.00 -9.70 10.13
CA PRO A 110 -3.22 -8.57 9.65
C PRO A 110 -3.77 -8.02 8.33
N TYR A 111 -3.88 -6.70 8.23
CA TYR A 111 -4.39 -6.01 7.03
C TYR A 111 -3.71 -6.48 5.73
N GLY A 112 -2.38 -6.64 5.73
CA GLY A 112 -1.64 -7.09 4.55
C GLY A 112 -2.05 -8.49 4.05
N LYS A 113 -2.51 -9.38 4.94
CA LYS A 113 -3.03 -10.70 4.55
C LYS A 113 -4.40 -10.59 3.89
N MET A 114 -5.28 -9.74 4.41
CA MET A 114 -6.57 -9.46 3.81
C MET A 114 -6.39 -8.91 2.38
N VAL A 115 -5.50 -7.92 2.20
CA VAL A 115 -5.19 -7.34 0.87
C VAL A 115 -4.67 -8.39 -0.10
N SER A 116 -3.75 -9.24 0.35
CA SER A 116 -3.25 -10.39 -0.42
C SER A 116 -4.35 -11.32 -0.94
N VAL A 117 -5.41 -11.54 -0.15
CA VAL A 117 -6.55 -12.37 -0.55
C VAL A 117 -7.43 -11.63 -1.55
N VAL A 118 -7.71 -10.33 -1.31
CA VAL A 118 -8.45 -9.48 -2.25
C VAL A 118 -7.77 -9.42 -3.62
N GLU A 119 -6.44 -9.29 -3.66
CA GLU A 119 -5.67 -9.33 -4.90
C GLU A 119 -5.82 -10.67 -5.62
N SER A 120 -5.73 -11.78 -4.88
CA SER A 120 -5.91 -13.11 -5.45
C SER A 120 -7.30 -13.30 -6.06
N VAL A 121 -8.34 -12.73 -5.43
CA VAL A 121 -9.72 -12.70 -5.94
C VAL A 121 -9.84 -11.83 -7.18
N LYS A 122 -9.22 -10.64 -7.20
CA LYS A 122 -9.19 -9.76 -8.39
C LYS A 122 -8.47 -10.43 -9.56
N LEU A 123 -7.34 -11.09 -9.31
CA LEU A 123 -6.58 -11.87 -10.32
C LEU A 123 -7.40 -13.04 -10.89
N ALA A 124 -8.31 -13.60 -10.10
CA ALA A 124 -9.25 -14.61 -10.57
C ALA A 124 -10.36 -14.04 -11.48
N GLY A 125 -10.46 -12.71 -11.61
CA GLY A 125 -11.36 -12.02 -12.53
C GLY A 125 -12.64 -11.47 -11.89
N PHE A 126 -12.78 -11.53 -10.57
CA PHE A 126 -13.96 -11.01 -9.87
C PHE A 126 -13.87 -9.50 -9.69
N THR A 127 -14.92 -8.80 -10.13
CA THR A 127 -15.02 -7.33 -10.07
C THR A 127 -15.83 -6.84 -8.88
N LYS A 128 -16.72 -7.68 -8.34
CA LYS A 128 -17.61 -7.34 -7.22
C LYS A 128 -17.13 -8.05 -5.95
N VAL A 129 -16.32 -7.35 -5.16
CA VAL A 129 -15.81 -7.83 -3.87
C VAL A 129 -16.45 -7.01 -2.75
N GLY A 130 -17.12 -7.68 -1.83
CA GLY A 130 -17.60 -7.10 -0.58
C GLY A 130 -16.77 -7.64 0.59
N LEU A 131 -16.55 -6.80 1.60
CA LEU A 131 -15.84 -7.20 2.82
C LEU A 131 -16.77 -7.09 4.02
N VAL A 132 -16.69 -8.11 4.87
CA VAL A 132 -17.45 -8.20 6.11
C VAL A 132 -16.46 -8.52 7.21
N VAL A 133 -16.34 -7.64 8.19
CA VAL A 133 -15.61 -7.95 9.41
C VAL A 133 -16.59 -8.68 10.32
N LYS A 134 -16.33 -9.95 10.63
CA LYS A 134 -17.14 -10.68 11.59
C LYS A 134 -16.69 -10.24 12.98
N GLU A 135 -17.36 -9.23 13.52
CA GLU A 135 -17.23 -8.89 14.93
C GLU A 135 -17.70 -10.09 15.75
N LYS A 136 -16.90 -10.49 16.73
CA LYS A 136 -17.19 -11.64 17.57
C LYS A 136 -18.40 -11.28 18.44
N VAL A 137 -19.61 -11.59 17.98
CA VAL A 137 -20.82 -11.45 18.79
C VAL A 137 -20.65 -12.42 19.97
N ARG A 138 -20.63 -11.79 21.14
CA ARG A 138 -20.30 -12.34 22.45
C ARG A 138 -21.31 -13.39 22.92
#